data_AF-A0A9Q3KVU8-F1
#
_entry.id   AF-A0A9Q3KVU8-F1
#
_cell.length_a   1.000
_cell.length_b   1.000
_cell.length_c   1.000
_cell.angle_alpha   90.00
_cell.angle_beta   90.00
_cell.angle_gamma   90.00
#
_symmetry.space_group_name_H-M   'P 1'
#
loop_
_entity.id
_entity.type
_entity.pdbx_description
1 polymer ?
#
loop_
_entity_poly.entity_id
_entity_poly.type
_entity_poly.pdbx_seq_one_letter_code
_entity_poly.pdbx_strand_id
1 'polypeptide(L)'
;MTVVERSLINLVLKECHDSPFSRHLSEDRTREKFKTCIWWPMWQKDVEEYCKTWDRCQKANKSTCKRLGNMIKIQEPRRPWEIVHMDWVTGLPPGGNRSYNSCLVIVDRFSKTPIFLPCHKDDTAMDTALLICNRVVSWTGIFTNIISDRDPKFT
;
A
#
# COMPACT_ATOMS: atom_id res chain seq x y z
N MET A 1 43.24 7.13 -6.49
CA MET A 1 42.16 8.09 -6.81
C MET A 1 42.49 8.68 -8.16
N THR A 2 41.69 8.38 -9.18
CA THR A 2 42.01 8.69 -10.58
C THR A 2 41.29 9.96 -11.01
N VAL A 3 42.03 10.94 -11.53
CA VAL A 3 41.44 12.17 -12.08
C VAL A 3 40.96 11.89 -13.50
N VAL A 4 39.69 12.18 -13.78
CA VAL A 4 39.07 11.88 -15.09
C VAL A 4 38.97 13.15 -15.92
N GLU A 5 39.41 13.04 -17.18
CA GLU A 5 39.24 14.09 -18.18
C GLU A 5 37.76 14.23 -18.56
N ARG A 6 37.31 15.45 -18.85
CA ARG A 6 35.89 15.75 -19.15
C ARG A 6 35.32 14.90 -20.28
N SER A 7 36.12 14.58 -21.27
CA SER A 7 35.77 13.74 -22.43
C SER A 7 35.37 12.31 -22.04
N LEU A 8 35.85 11.81 -20.90
CA LEU A 8 35.66 10.42 -20.46
C LEU A 8 34.56 10.24 -19.41
N ILE A 9 33.97 11.34 -18.90
CA ILE A 9 32.97 11.29 -17.81
C ILE A 9 31.77 10.39 -18.18
N ASN A 10 31.20 10.56 -19.37
CA ASN A 10 30.06 9.77 -19.82
C ASN A 10 30.37 8.27 -19.97
N LEU A 11 31.58 7.95 -20.40
CA LEU A 11 32.02 6.56 -20.54
C LEU A 11 32.11 5.89 -19.16
N VAL A 12 32.68 6.61 -18.20
CA VAL A 12 32.81 6.14 -16.82
C VAL A 12 31.44 5.97 -16.15
N LEU A 13 30.52 6.93 -16.33
CA LEU A 13 29.15 6.84 -15.82
C LEU A 13 28.45 5.59 -16.35
N LYS A 14 28.54 5.35 -17.66
CA LYS A 14 27.98 4.17 -18.32
C LYS A 14 28.57 2.87 -17.79
N GLU A 15 29.89 2.75 -17.68
CA GLU A 15 30.52 1.53 -17.16
C GLU A 15 30.18 1.27 -15.68
N CYS A 16 30.05 2.33 -14.89
CA CYS A 16 29.81 2.19 -13.46
C CYS A 16 28.35 1.94 -13.08
N HIS A 17 27.40 2.29 -13.96
CA HIS A 17 25.96 2.24 -13.68
C HIS A 17 25.15 1.36 -14.66
N ASP A 18 25.54 1.31 -15.94
CA ASP A 18 24.80 0.60 -16.99
C ASP A 18 25.40 -0.78 -17.31
N SER A 19 26.65 -1.04 -16.91
CA SER A 19 27.30 -2.33 -17.13
C SER A 19 26.46 -3.47 -16.52
N PRO A 20 26.31 -4.62 -17.20
CA PRO A 20 25.60 -5.78 -16.65
C PRO A 20 26.13 -6.22 -15.27
N PHE A 21 27.41 -5.98 -15.00
CA PHE A 21 28.07 -6.27 -13.73
C PHE A 21 27.85 -5.19 -12.66
N SER A 22 27.42 -4.00 -13.07
CA SER A 22 27.23 -2.85 -12.18
C SER A 22 25.91 -2.84 -11.43
N ARG A 23 25.03 -3.83 -11.65
CA ARG A 23 23.78 -4.08 -10.91
C ARG A 23 22.78 -2.92 -10.89
N HIS A 24 22.95 -1.88 -11.70
CA HIS A 24 22.07 -0.68 -11.70
C HIS A 24 21.85 -0.17 -10.27
N LEU A 25 22.96 0.09 -9.58
CA LEU A 25 22.96 0.52 -8.19
C LEU A 25 22.11 1.78 -7.99
N SER A 26 21.52 1.92 -6.80
CA SER A 26 20.88 3.18 -6.39
C SER A 26 21.89 4.33 -6.47
N GLU A 27 21.40 5.57 -6.58
CA GLU A 27 22.24 6.77 -6.64
C GLU A 27 23.28 6.78 -5.50
N ASP A 28 22.86 6.50 -4.26
CA ASP A 28 23.73 6.47 -3.09
C ASP A 28 24.88 5.46 -3.24
N ARG A 29 24.56 4.24 -3.68
CA ARG A 29 25.56 3.18 -3.86
C ARG A 29 26.48 3.47 -5.04
N THR A 30 25.96 4.12 -6.08
CA THR A 30 26.75 4.62 -7.20
C THR A 30 27.73 5.67 -6.68
N ARG A 31 27.29 6.66 -5.89
CA ARG A 31 28.16 7.69 -5.31
C ARG A 31 29.24 7.12 -4.39
N GLU A 32 28.94 6.10 -3.58
CA GLU A 32 29.94 5.41 -2.75
C GLU A 32 31.04 4.74 -3.59
N LYS A 33 30.66 4.08 -4.68
CA LYS A 33 31.60 3.44 -5.61
C LYS A 33 32.46 4.46 -6.35
N PHE A 34 31.89 5.60 -6.73
CA PHE A 34 32.64 6.70 -7.36
C PHE A 34 33.62 7.34 -6.38
N LYS A 35 33.23 7.54 -5.12
CA LYS A 35 34.04 8.18 -4.07
C LYS A 35 35.39 7.50 -3.84
N THR A 36 35.47 6.18 -4.01
CA THR A 36 36.69 5.40 -3.77
C THR A 36 37.62 5.32 -4.98
N CYS A 37 37.08 5.45 -6.20
CA CYS A 37 37.82 5.17 -7.43
C CYS A 37 38.15 6.42 -8.26
N ILE A 38 37.28 7.43 -8.29
CA ILE A 38 37.26 8.43 -9.37
C ILE A 38 36.96 9.84 -8.85
N TRP A 39 37.57 10.87 -9.44
CA TRP A 39 37.33 12.26 -9.07
C TRP A 39 37.35 13.23 -10.25
N TRP A 40 36.40 14.17 -10.28
CA TRP A 40 36.38 15.37 -11.13
C TRP A 40 35.51 16.46 -10.48
N PRO A 41 35.62 17.74 -10.88
CA PRO A 41 34.75 18.80 -10.36
C PRO A 41 33.26 18.50 -10.62
N MET A 42 32.40 18.66 -9.63
CA MET A 42 30.94 18.40 -9.72
C MET A 42 30.51 16.96 -9.96
N TRP A 43 31.40 15.97 -9.80
CA TRP A 43 31.09 14.55 -10.04
C TRP A 43 29.82 14.02 -9.38
N GLN A 44 29.49 14.50 -8.19
CA GLN A 44 28.29 14.09 -7.47
C GLN A 44 27.01 14.51 -8.19
N LYS A 45 26.99 15.73 -8.74
CA LYS A 45 25.85 16.26 -9.48
C LYS A 45 25.66 15.53 -10.80
N ASP A 46 26.76 15.23 -11.49
CA ASP A 46 26.72 14.50 -12.76
C ASP A 46 26.21 13.07 -12.58
N VAL A 47 26.62 12.38 -11.50
CA VAL A 47 26.10 11.04 -11.14
C VAL A 47 24.60 11.12 -10.82
N GLU A 48 24.17 12.11 -10.04
CA GLU A 48 22.76 12.31 -9.69
C GLU A 48 21.90 12.55 -10.94
N GLU A 49 22.34 13.44 -11.84
CA GLU A 49 21.65 13.74 -13.10
C GLU A 49 21.61 12.51 -14.01
N TYR A 50 22.71 11.77 -14.11
CA TYR A 50 22.78 10.55 -14.90
C TYR A 50 21.82 9.47 -14.39
N CYS A 51 21.83 9.16 -13.08
CA CYS A 51 20.92 8.18 -12.48
C CYS A 51 19.43 8.58 -12.62
N LYS A 52 19.13 9.89 -12.70
CA LYS A 52 17.76 10.40 -12.94
C LYS A 52 17.29 10.18 -14.38
N THR A 53 18.18 10.20 -15.36
CA THR A 53 17.81 9.98 -16.77
C THR A 53 17.46 8.52 -17.10
N TRP A 54 17.86 7.56 -16.26
CA TRP A 54 17.70 6.13 -16.57
C TRP A 54 16.35 5.55 -16.12
N ASP A 55 15.45 5.34 -17.10
CA ASP A 55 14.08 4.83 -16.90
C ASP A 55 14.00 3.52 -16.10
N ARG A 56 14.91 2.56 -16.35
CA ARG A 56 14.91 1.27 -15.64
C ARG A 56 15.16 1.43 -14.14
N CYS A 57 16.00 2.39 -13.76
CA CYS A 57 16.31 2.68 -12.36
C CYS A 57 15.17 3.46 -11.71
N GLN A 58 14.57 4.41 -12.42
CA GLN A 58 13.42 5.17 -11.93
C GLN A 58 12.18 4.28 -11.72
N LYS A 59 11.96 3.29 -12.59
CA LYS A 59 10.85 2.33 -12.45
C LYS A 59 11.12 1.26 -11.37
N ALA A 60 12.36 0.82 -11.22
CA ALA A 60 12.72 -0.21 -10.24
C ALA A 60 12.86 0.34 -8.82
N ASN A 61 13.34 1.58 -8.68
CA ASN A 61 13.45 2.23 -7.38
C ASN A 61 12.06 2.59 -6.89
N LYS A 62 11.69 2.05 -5.73
CA LYS A 62 10.51 2.51 -5.01
C LYS A 62 10.73 3.98 -4.66
N SER A 63 9.81 4.84 -5.07
CA SER A 63 9.81 6.22 -4.61
C SER A 63 9.84 6.19 -3.08
N THR A 64 10.92 6.71 -2.50
CA THR A 64 10.93 7.02 -1.06
C THR A 64 10.10 8.29 -0.90
N CYS A 65 8.81 8.22 -1.24
CA CYS A 65 7.91 9.32 -1.02
C CYS A 65 8.07 9.75 0.44
N LYS A 66 8.21 11.07 0.66
CA LYS A 66 7.98 11.65 1.98
C LYS A 66 6.69 11.03 2.53
N ARG A 67 6.68 10.71 3.83
CA ARG A 67 5.54 10.14 4.56
C ARG A 67 4.24 10.61 3.89
N LEU A 68 3.49 9.68 3.33
CA LEU A 68 2.09 9.90 2.93
C LEU A 68 1.45 10.74 4.04
N GLY A 69 0.77 11.82 3.67
CA GLY A 69 0.34 12.89 4.58
C GLY A 69 -0.28 12.40 5.88
N ASN A 70 -0.34 13.29 6.88
CA ASN A 70 -0.84 12.96 8.23
C ASN A 70 -2.10 12.09 8.16
N MET A 71 -2.10 10.97 8.88
CA MET A 71 -3.28 10.09 8.99
C MET A 71 -4.49 10.94 9.35
N ILE A 72 -5.48 10.99 8.47
CA ILE A 72 -6.74 11.69 8.73
C ILE A 72 -7.45 10.89 9.81
N LYS A 73 -7.66 11.52 10.97
CA LYS A 73 -8.49 10.92 12.02
C LYS A 73 -9.94 10.96 11.58
N ILE A 74 -10.57 9.80 11.55
CA ILE A 74 -12.02 9.70 11.34
C ILE A 74 -12.71 10.25 12.61
N GLN A 75 -13.78 11.02 12.48
CA GLN A 75 -14.50 11.63 13.61
C GLN A 75 -14.99 10.59 14.62
N GLU A 76 -14.74 10.77 15.91
CA GLU A 76 -15.18 9.81 16.92
C GLU A 76 -16.72 9.79 17.04
N PRO A 77 -17.34 8.60 17.12
CA PRO A 77 -18.80 8.48 17.29
C PRO A 77 -19.22 9.00 18.68
N ARG A 78 -20.45 9.50 18.77
CA ARG A 78 -21.06 10.02 20.01
C ARG A 78 -21.94 8.98 20.71
N ARG A 79 -22.42 7.98 19.98
CA ARG A 79 -23.25 6.89 20.50
C ARG A 79 -22.89 5.53 19.87
N PRO A 80 -23.21 4.41 20.54
CA PRO A 80 -23.07 3.08 19.95
C PRO A 80 -23.77 2.97 18.59
N TRP A 81 -23.15 2.25 17.67
CA TRP A 81 -23.69 1.92 16.33
C TRP A 81 -23.85 3.12 15.39
N GLU A 82 -23.34 4.30 15.75
CA GLU A 82 -23.37 5.47 14.85
C GLU A 82 -22.41 5.29 13.66
N ILE A 83 -21.20 4.81 13.95
CA ILE A 83 -20.14 4.58 12.97
C ILE A 83 -19.67 3.14 13.11
N VAL A 84 -19.76 2.37 12.03
CA VAL A 84 -19.32 0.97 12.01
C VAL A 84 -18.20 0.75 11.01
N HIS A 85 -17.31 -0.18 11.34
CA HIS A 85 -16.35 -0.75 10.40
C HIS A 85 -16.88 -2.07 9.88
N MET A 86 -16.80 -2.30 8.57
CA MET A 86 -17.27 -3.53 7.95
C MET A 86 -16.18 -4.14 7.07
N ASP A 87 -15.99 -5.45 7.20
CA ASP A 87 -14.96 -6.20 6.46
C ASP A 87 -15.38 -7.66 6.30
N TRP A 88 -14.88 -8.34 5.26
CA TRP A 88 -15.10 -9.77 5.05
C TRP A 88 -13.86 -10.60 5.35
N VAL A 89 -14.05 -11.61 6.18
CA VAL A 89 -13.12 -12.73 6.27
C VAL A 89 -13.58 -13.81 5.29
N THR A 90 -12.85 -13.98 4.19
CA THR A 90 -13.16 -14.97 3.14
C THR A 90 -12.15 -16.13 3.15
N GLY A 91 -12.47 -17.20 2.41
CA GLY A 91 -11.58 -18.36 2.29
C GLY A 91 -11.57 -19.27 3.53
N LEU A 92 -12.63 -19.21 4.34
CA LEU A 92 -12.78 -20.09 5.48
C LEU A 92 -13.21 -21.50 5.01
N PRO A 93 -12.76 -22.57 5.69
CA PRO A 93 -13.31 -23.91 5.46
C PRO A 93 -14.84 -23.90 5.62
N PRO A 94 -15.60 -24.51 4.70
CA PRO A 94 -17.06 -24.58 4.81
C PRO A 94 -17.48 -25.21 6.15
N GLY A 95 -18.32 -24.50 6.92
CA GLY A 95 -18.67 -24.90 8.28
C GLY A 95 -20.17 -24.78 8.60
N GLY A 96 -20.60 -25.63 9.53
CA GLY A 96 -21.98 -25.69 10.02
C GLY A 96 -22.97 -26.30 9.02
N ASN A 97 -24.25 -26.38 9.40
CA ASN A 97 -25.30 -27.04 8.59
C ASN A 97 -25.57 -26.37 7.24
N ARG A 98 -25.12 -25.12 7.06
CA ARG A 98 -25.30 -24.34 5.84
C ARG A 98 -24.01 -24.17 5.04
N SER A 99 -22.90 -24.78 5.48
CA SER A 99 -21.61 -24.73 4.78
C SER A 99 -21.13 -23.30 4.47
N TYR A 100 -21.24 -22.39 5.44
CA TYR A 100 -20.75 -21.02 5.29
C TYR A 100 -19.23 -21.03 5.13
N ASN A 101 -18.71 -20.24 4.20
CA ASN A 101 -17.29 -20.18 3.83
C ASN A 101 -16.70 -18.77 3.93
N SER A 102 -17.47 -17.81 4.47
CA SER A 102 -17.05 -16.44 4.72
C SER A 102 -17.78 -15.88 5.95
N CYS A 103 -17.27 -14.78 6.48
CA CYS A 103 -17.85 -14.09 7.63
C CYS A 103 -17.79 -12.58 7.40
N LEU A 104 -18.94 -11.92 7.47
CA LEU A 104 -19.02 -10.47 7.52
C LEU A 104 -18.80 -10.02 8.97
N VAL A 105 -17.77 -9.20 9.17
CA VAL A 105 -17.42 -8.61 10.45
C VAL A 105 -17.93 -7.18 10.48
N ILE A 106 -18.71 -6.84 11.50
CA ILE A 106 -19.20 -5.48 11.73
C ILE A 106 -18.73 -5.05 13.12
N VAL A 107 -17.92 -4.01 13.19
CA VAL A 107 -17.38 -3.52 14.47
C VAL A 107 -17.92 -2.13 14.76
N ASP A 108 -18.60 -1.99 15.89
CA ASP A 108 -19.00 -0.67 16.39
C ASP A 108 -17.76 0.12 16.80
N ARG A 109 -17.60 1.31 16.22
CA ARG A 109 -16.44 2.15 16.51
C ARG A 109 -16.51 2.76 17.90
N PHE A 110 -17.68 2.94 18.49
CA PHE A 110 -17.85 3.52 19.82
C PHE A 110 -17.44 2.51 20.91
N SER A 111 -18.15 1.38 20.98
CA SER A 111 -17.95 0.35 22.02
C SER A 111 -16.84 -0.65 21.71
N LYS A 112 -16.32 -0.67 20.47
CA LYS A 112 -15.40 -1.71 19.95
C LYS A 112 -16.00 -3.11 19.91
N THR A 113 -17.32 -3.22 20.00
CA THR A 113 -18.02 -4.51 19.96
C THR A 113 -18.06 -5.06 18.53
N PRO A 114 -17.55 -6.28 18.29
CA PRO A 114 -17.67 -6.94 17.00
C PRO A 114 -18.95 -7.78 16.91
N ILE A 115 -19.53 -7.84 15.72
CA ILE A 115 -20.57 -8.77 15.31
C ILE A 115 -20.00 -9.60 14.16
N PHE A 116 -20.18 -10.91 14.25
CA PHE A 116 -19.75 -11.86 13.23
C PHE A 116 -20.98 -12.48 12.59
N LEU A 117 -21.16 -12.27 11.28
CA LEU A 117 -22.28 -12.81 10.53
C LEU A 117 -21.75 -13.84 9.53
N PRO A 118 -22.07 -15.14 9.70
CA PRO A 118 -21.65 -16.16 8.75
C PRO A 118 -22.40 -15.95 7.42
N CYS A 119 -21.66 -16.02 6.32
CA CYS A 119 -22.14 -15.72 4.98
C CYS A 119 -21.38 -16.56 3.94
N HIS A 120 -21.74 -16.43 2.67
CA HIS A 120 -21.00 -17.04 1.57
C HIS A 120 -20.13 -16.01 0.85
N LYS A 121 -19.00 -16.47 0.32
CA LYS A 121 -18.10 -15.66 -0.49
C LYS A 121 -18.82 -15.09 -1.72
N ASP A 122 -19.77 -15.84 -2.27
CA ASP A 122 -20.49 -15.49 -3.50
C ASP A 122 -21.81 -14.75 -3.23
N ASP A 123 -22.10 -14.40 -1.97
CA ASP A 123 -23.26 -13.58 -1.62
C ASP A 123 -23.21 -12.23 -2.35
N THR A 124 -24.34 -11.83 -2.91
CA THR A 124 -24.46 -10.55 -3.62
C THR A 124 -24.50 -9.38 -2.63
N ALA A 125 -24.39 -8.14 -3.15
CA ALA A 125 -24.62 -6.93 -2.37
C ALA A 125 -26.03 -6.91 -1.74
N MET A 126 -27.04 -7.45 -2.44
CA MET A 126 -28.41 -7.51 -1.94
C MET A 126 -28.58 -8.53 -0.82
N ASP A 127 -27.98 -9.71 -0.96
CA ASP A 127 -27.97 -10.73 0.10
C ASP A 127 -27.30 -10.20 1.37
N THR A 128 -26.19 -9.49 1.19
CA THR A 128 -25.46 -8.82 2.28
C THR A 128 -26.32 -7.76 2.96
N ALA A 129 -26.97 -6.88 2.19
CA ALA A 129 -27.83 -5.84 2.74
C ALA A 129 -28.99 -6.44 3.55
N LEU A 130 -29.65 -7.48 3.02
CA LEU A 130 -30.70 -8.20 3.74
C LEU A 130 -30.19 -8.87 5.01
N LEU A 131 -29.00 -9.47 4.97
CA LEU A 131 -28.36 -10.08 6.14
C LEU A 131 -28.15 -9.05 7.26
N ILE A 132 -27.61 -7.87 6.93
CA ILE A 132 -27.37 -6.78 7.88
C ILE A 132 -28.68 -6.21 8.43
N CYS A 133 -29.65 -5.91 7.55
CA CYS A 133 -30.94 -5.36 7.93
C CYS A 133 -31.67 -6.29 8.92
N ASN A 134 -31.70 -7.58 8.61
CA ASN A 134 -32.42 -8.56 9.44
C ASN A 134 -31.69 -8.87 10.75
N ARG A 135 -30.35 -9.01 10.72
CA ARG A 135 -29.58 -9.52 11.86
C ARG A 135 -29.03 -8.44 12.77
N VAL A 136 -28.87 -7.21 12.29
CA VAL A 136 -28.16 -6.15 13.03
C VAL A 136 -29.01 -4.90 13.17
N VAL A 137 -29.50 -4.35 12.06
CA VAL A 137 -30.26 -3.07 12.08
C VAL A 137 -31.53 -3.19 12.91
N SER A 138 -32.13 -4.38 12.96
CA SER A 138 -33.35 -4.67 13.72
C SER A 138 -33.26 -4.35 15.22
N TRP A 139 -32.07 -4.36 15.83
CA TRP A 139 -31.87 -4.05 17.25
C TRP A 139 -30.82 -2.97 17.52
N THR A 140 -29.94 -2.66 16.57
CA THR A 140 -28.95 -1.57 16.68
C THR A 140 -29.47 -0.23 16.16
N GLY A 141 -30.48 -0.25 15.28
CA GLY A 141 -30.86 0.90 14.47
C GLY A 141 -30.00 1.04 13.21
N ILE A 142 -30.23 2.12 12.45
CA ILE A 142 -29.52 2.38 11.20
C ILE A 142 -28.21 3.11 11.49
N PHE A 143 -27.11 2.61 10.93
CA PHE A 143 -25.79 3.24 11.03
C PHE A 143 -25.77 4.58 10.27
N THR A 144 -25.06 5.57 10.82
CA THR A 144 -24.90 6.87 10.14
C THR A 144 -23.74 6.83 9.16
N ASN A 145 -22.67 6.12 9.49
CA ASN A 145 -21.52 5.93 8.61
C ASN A 145 -21.05 4.48 8.62
N ILE A 146 -20.78 3.96 7.42
CA ILE A 146 -20.12 2.67 7.22
C ILE A 146 -18.73 2.94 6.66
N ILE A 147 -17.72 2.37 7.30
CA ILE A 147 -16.33 2.42 6.85
C ILE A 147 -15.94 1.02 6.42
N SER A 148 -15.74 0.84 5.12
CA SER A 148 -15.33 -0.43 4.52
C SER A 148 -14.11 -0.23 3.63
N ASP A 149 -13.57 -1.34 3.12
CA ASP A 149 -12.67 -1.32 1.99
C ASP A 149 -13.44 -1.14 0.66
N ARG A 150 -12.76 -1.39 -0.47
CA ARG A 150 -13.33 -1.30 -1.82
C ARG A 150 -13.76 -2.66 -2.36
N ASP A 151 -14.27 -3.54 -1.50
CA ASP A 151 -14.84 -4.80 -1.97
C ASP A 151 -16.05 -4.53 -2.90
N PRO A 152 -16.18 -5.26 -4.03
CA PRO A 152 -17.29 -5.11 -4.98
C PRO A 152 -18.69 -5.24 -4.37
N LYS A 153 -18.84 -5.83 -3.19
CA LYS A 153 -20.13 -5.92 -2.50
C LYS A 153 -20.54 -4.59 -1.85
N PHE A 154 -19.61 -3.67 -1.65
CA PHE A 154 -19.86 -2.31 -1.14
C PHE A 154 -19.88 -1.23 -2.22
N THR A 155 -19.41 -1.52 -3.45
CA THR A 155 -19.29 -0.57 -4.56
C THR A 155 -20.07 -0.98 -5.79
#